data_AF-A0A1G2WBR0-F1
#
_entry.id   AF-A0A1G2WBR0-F1
#
_cell.length_a   1.000
_cell.length_b   1.000
_cell.length_c   1.000
_cell.angle_alpha   90.00
_cell.angle_beta   90.00
_cell.angle_gamma   90.00
#
_symmetry.space_group_name_H-M   'P 1'
#
loop_
_entity.id
_entity.type
_entity.pdbx_description
1 polymer ?
#
loop_
_entity_poly.entity_id
_entity_poly.type
_entity_poly.pdbx_seq_one_letter_code
_entity_poly.pdbx_strand_id
1 'polypeptide(L)'
;MKTTTVALMAAAVALAGCQSLRKEKPKPVAPAPVVVPVIPLPKPPPPPPPPAPPPPPPKSCVPRNLPPPPRYPDTDGALRAAPGAADRYQLMAAGRILRMERLQDLERVIAGCR
;
A
#
# COMPACT_ATOMS: atom_id res chain seq x y z
N MET A 1 15.04 33.65 16.86
CA MET A 1 14.00 34.12 15.92
C MET A 1 13.11 32.92 15.62
N LYS A 2 11.90 32.89 16.21
CA LYS A 2 10.58 32.95 15.52
C LYS A 2 10.38 31.78 14.54
N THR A 3 9.40 30.88 14.64
CA THR A 3 8.05 30.96 15.24
C THR A 3 7.43 29.57 15.25
N THR A 4 6.90 29.14 16.40
CA THR A 4 5.83 28.15 16.56
C THR A 4 4.51 28.71 16.02
N THR A 5 3.50 27.84 15.82
CA THR A 5 2.04 28.14 15.72
C THR A 5 1.43 28.20 14.32
N VAL A 6 0.73 27.14 13.91
CA VAL A 6 -0.62 27.25 13.31
C VAL A 6 -1.45 26.07 13.82
N ALA A 7 -2.30 26.37 14.79
CA ALA A 7 -3.40 25.53 15.25
C ALA A 7 -4.68 25.91 14.49
N LEU A 8 -5.66 25.00 14.49
CA LEU A 8 -7.10 25.26 14.34
C LEU A 8 -7.60 25.96 13.06
N MET A 9 -8.19 25.19 12.14
CA MET A 9 -9.32 25.55 11.26
C MET A 9 -9.82 24.21 10.65
N ALA A 10 -11.08 23.79 10.61
CA ALA A 10 -12.34 24.47 10.84
C ALA A 10 -13.41 23.40 11.17
N ALA A 11 -14.01 23.51 12.36
CA ALA A 11 -15.28 22.91 12.69
C ALA A 11 -16.37 23.97 12.45
N ALA A 12 -16.98 23.98 11.26
CA ALA A 12 -18.14 24.84 10.94
C ALA A 12 -18.78 24.42 9.61
N VAL A 13 -19.51 23.30 9.60
CA VAL A 13 -20.56 23.03 8.59
C VAL A 13 -21.86 22.93 9.37
N ALA A 14 -22.41 24.09 9.72
CA ALA A 14 -23.51 24.72 9.01
C ALA A 14 -24.87 24.07 9.34
N LEU A 15 -25.34 24.37 10.56
CA LEU A 15 -26.76 24.51 10.85
C LEU A 15 -27.32 25.64 9.97
N ALA A 16 -27.97 25.31 8.86
CA ALA A 16 -28.78 26.27 8.11
C ALA A 16 -29.78 25.53 7.22
N GLY A 17 -31.02 25.36 7.69
CA GLY A 17 -32.04 24.69 6.88
C GLY A 17 -33.43 24.53 7.49
N CYS A 18 -33.85 25.41 8.39
CA CYS A 18 -35.28 25.56 8.74
C CYS A 18 -35.78 26.82 8.04
N GLN A 19 -36.75 26.72 7.12
CA GLN A 19 -37.82 27.71 6.82
C GLN A 19 -38.47 27.44 5.44
N SER A 20 -39.58 26.71 5.42
CA SER A 20 -40.74 27.03 4.56
C SER A 20 -41.90 26.06 4.82
N LEU A 21 -42.71 26.36 5.83
CA LEU A 21 -44.01 25.71 6.07
C LEU A 21 -45.10 26.73 5.69
N ARG A 22 -45.52 26.75 4.43
CA ARG A 22 -46.77 27.43 4.02
C ARG A 22 -47.93 26.45 4.14
N LYS A 23 -48.92 26.83 4.94
CA LYS A 23 -50.14 26.08 5.22
C LYS A 23 -51.26 26.61 4.32
N GLU A 24 -51.48 26.00 3.16
CA GLU A 24 -52.71 26.21 2.39
C GLU A 24 -53.83 25.30 2.93
N LYS A 25 -55.04 25.85 3.06
CA LYS A 25 -56.25 25.10 3.43
C LYS A 25 -56.83 24.43 2.18
N PRO A 26 -57.03 23.10 2.14
CA PRO A 26 -57.77 22.46 1.07
C PRO A 26 -59.28 22.69 1.21
N LYS A 27 -59.96 22.95 0.07
CA LYS A 27 -61.42 22.91 -0.04
C LYS A 27 -61.94 21.46 0.02
N PRO A 28 -63.15 21.20 0.55
CA PRO A 28 -63.75 19.87 0.52
C PRO A 28 -64.15 19.50 -0.92
N VAL A 29 -63.63 18.37 -1.43
CA VAL A 29 -64.03 17.76 -2.70
C VAL A 29 -64.83 16.50 -2.39
N ALA A 30 -65.97 16.34 -3.06
CA ALA A 30 -66.90 15.22 -2.93
C ALA A 30 -66.25 13.86 -3.25
N PRO A 31 -66.74 12.74 -2.71
CA PRO A 31 -66.14 11.42 -2.93
C PRO A 31 -66.38 10.93 -4.36
N ALA A 32 -65.29 10.70 -5.10
CA ALA A 32 -65.28 9.95 -6.35
C ALA A 32 -65.32 8.44 -6.06
N PRO A 33 -65.85 7.61 -6.99
CA PRO A 33 -65.95 6.17 -6.81
C PRO A 33 -64.58 5.50 -6.72
N VAL A 34 -64.47 4.55 -5.77
CA VAL A 34 -63.26 3.78 -5.46
C VAL A 34 -62.95 2.84 -6.62
N VAL A 35 -61.95 3.21 -7.44
CA VAL A 35 -61.26 2.26 -8.32
C VAL A 35 -60.07 1.74 -7.54
N VAL A 36 -60.05 0.43 -7.26
CA VAL A 36 -58.94 -0.22 -6.57
C VAL A 36 -57.74 -0.28 -7.54
N PRO A 37 -56.62 0.44 -7.30
CA PRO A 37 -55.45 0.29 -8.13
C PRO A 37 -54.79 -1.06 -7.81
N VAL A 38 -54.63 -1.90 -8.83
CA VAL A 38 -53.72 -3.06 -8.75
C VAL A 38 -52.30 -2.49 -8.69
N ILE A 39 -51.73 -2.42 -7.49
CA ILE A 39 -50.36 -1.95 -7.27
C ILE A 39 -49.42 -3.01 -7.85
N PRO A 40 -48.61 -2.69 -8.88
CA PRO A 40 -47.59 -3.60 -9.35
C PRO A 40 -46.57 -3.81 -8.22
N LEU A 41 -46.25 -5.08 -7.90
CA LEU A 41 -45.21 -5.37 -6.92
C LEU A 41 -43.89 -4.70 -7.36
N PRO A 42 -43.16 -4.00 -6.46
CA PRO A 42 -41.87 -3.44 -6.78
C PRO A 42 -40.91 -4.57 -7.17
N LYS A 43 -40.24 -4.42 -8.32
CA LYS A 43 -39.23 -5.38 -8.78
C LYS A 43 -38.11 -5.46 -7.73
N PRO A 44 -37.65 -6.66 -7.35
CA PRO A 44 -36.55 -6.79 -6.39
C PRO A 44 -35.31 -6.02 -6.87
N PRO A 45 -34.58 -5.35 -5.96
CA PRO A 45 -33.33 -4.71 -6.30
C PRO A 45 -32.34 -5.76 -6.85
N PRO A 46 -31.47 -5.37 -7.80
CA PRO A 46 -30.44 -6.27 -8.30
C PRO A 46 -29.53 -6.72 -7.14
N PRO A 47 -29.02 -7.95 -7.17
CA PRO A 47 -28.10 -8.44 -6.16
C PRO A 47 -26.84 -7.56 -6.13
N PRO A 48 -26.22 -7.37 -4.95
CA PRO A 48 -24.98 -6.62 -4.83
C PRO A 48 -23.88 -7.26 -5.70
N PRO A 49 -22.95 -6.45 -6.24
CA PRO A 49 -21.83 -6.98 -7.00
C PRO A 49 -21.00 -7.92 -6.11
N PRO A 50 -20.42 -9.00 -6.69
CA PRO A 50 -19.57 -9.90 -5.95
C PRO A 50 -18.36 -9.13 -5.37
N PRO A 51 -17.88 -9.54 -4.19
CA PRO A 51 -16.70 -8.93 -3.59
C PRO A 51 -15.49 -9.04 -4.53
N ALA A 52 -14.63 -8.02 -4.51
CA ALA A 52 -13.39 -8.04 -5.26
C ALA A 52 -12.51 -9.22 -4.84
N PRO A 53 -11.79 -9.87 -5.77
CA PRO A 53 -10.85 -10.92 -5.41
C PRO A 53 -9.75 -10.37 -4.50
N PRO A 54 -9.23 -11.19 -3.57
CA PRO A 54 -8.12 -10.79 -2.71
C PRO A 54 -6.88 -10.43 -3.55
N PRO A 55 -6.03 -9.50 -3.08
CA PRO A 55 -4.80 -9.17 -3.78
C PRO A 55 -3.87 -10.39 -3.87
N PRO A 56 -3.02 -10.47 -4.90
CA PRO A 56 -2.04 -11.55 -5.01
C PRO A 56 -1.08 -11.52 -3.82
N PRO A 57 -0.57 -12.70 -3.39
CA PRO A 57 0.38 -12.76 -2.29
C PRO A 57 1.69 -12.05 -2.63
N PRO A 58 2.40 -11.49 -1.63
CA PRO A 58 3.71 -10.89 -1.85
C PRO A 58 4.70 -11.94 -2.36
N LYS A 59 5.45 -11.59 -3.41
CA LYS A 59 6.50 -12.45 -3.97
C LYS A 59 7.86 -12.04 -3.41
N SER A 60 8.72 -13.02 -3.13
CA SER A 60 10.13 -12.75 -2.80
C SER A 60 10.82 -12.11 -4.00
N CYS A 61 11.51 -10.98 -3.79
CA CYS A 61 12.38 -10.38 -4.80
C CYS A 61 13.62 -11.25 -5.06
N VAL A 62 14.14 -11.92 -4.01
CA VAL A 62 15.31 -12.77 -4.15
C VAL A 62 14.89 -14.10 -4.79
N PRO A 63 15.42 -14.46 -5.96
CA PRO A 63 15.05 -15.68 -6.63
C PRO A 63 15.75 -16.87 -5.97
N ARG A 64 15.10 -18.04 -6.01
CA ARG A 64 15.60 -19.26 -5.35
C ARG A 64 16.89 -19.81 -5.95
N ASN A 65 17.21 -19.41 -7.18
CA ASN A 65 18.42 -19.81 -7.90
C ASN A 65 19.60 -18.85 -7.70
N LEU A 66 19.45 -17.78 -6.90
CA LEU A 66 20.58 -16.92 -6.58
C LEU A 66 21.63 -17.74 -5.81
N PRO A 67 22.88 -17.83 -6.29
CA PRO A 67 23.91 -18.58 -5.58
C PRO A 67 24.11 -18.01 -4.17
N PRO A 68 24.55 -18.81 -3.19
CA PRO A 68 24.93 -18.31 -1.88
C PRO A 68 26.17 -17.40 -2.00
N PRO A 69 26.48 -16.60 -0.97
CA PRO A 69 27.74 -15.87 -0.91
C PRO A 69 28.94 -16.82 -1.03
N PRO A 70 30.00 -16.43 -1.76
CA PRO A 70 31.20 -17.23 -1.85
C PRO A 70 31.92 -17.28 -0.50
N ARG A 71 32.79 -18.27 -0.33
CA ARG A 71 33.71 -18.30 0.81
C ARG A 71 34.81 -17.28 0.58
N TYR A 72 34.88 -16.26 1.44
CA TYR A 72 35.87 -15.22 1.32
C TYR A 72 37.25 -15.67 1.85
N PRO A 73 38.35 -15.29 1.18
CA PRO A 73 39.71 -15.67 1.58
C PRO A 73 40.23 -14.88 2.80
N ASP A 74 39.66 -13.71 3.08
CA ASP A 74 40.06 -12.79 4.15
C ASP A 74 39.35 -13.06 5.48
N THR A 75 39.19 -14.33 5.85
CA THR A 75 38.67 -14.68 7.18
C THR A 75 39.61 -14.20 8.28
N ASP A 76 39.09 -13.94 9.49
CA ASP A 76 39.92 -13.53 10.62
C ASP A 76 41.05 -14.52 10.93
N GLY A 77 40.80 -15.82 10.72
CA GLY A 77 41.81 -16.87 10.85
C GLY A 77 42.90 -16.75 9.80
N ALA A 78 42.54 -16.57 8.53
CA ALA A 78 43.49 -16.37 7.44
C ALA A 78 44.33 -15.10 7.61
N LEU A 79 43.69 -14.00 8.04
CA LEU A 79 44.38 -12.75 8.30
C LEU A 79 45.33 -12.83 9.50
N ARG A 80 45.03 -13.66 10.52
CA ARG A 80 45.94 -13.91 11.65
C ARG A 80 47.07 -14.86 11.29
N ALA A 81 46.82 -15.83 10.41
CA ALA A 81 47.81 -16.81 9.96
C ALA A 81 48.71 -16.29 8.83
N ALA A 82 48.42 -15.13 8.25
CA ALA A 82 49.19 -14.54 7.18
C ALA A 82 50.66 -14.29 7.59
N PRO A 83 51.66 -14.70 6.79
CA PRO A 83 53.09 -14.57 7.13
C PRO A 83 53.56 -13.13 7.36
N GLY A 84 52.93 -12.16 6.69
CA GLY A 84 53.25 -10.75 6.86
C GLY A 84 52.14 -9.81 6.38
N ALA A 85 52.43 -8.51 6.46
CA ALA A 85 51.48 -7.47 6.07
C ALA A 85 51.10 -7.58 4.58
N ALA A 86 52.06 -7.88 3.71
CA ALA A 86 51.81 -8.04 2.28
C ALA A 86 50.77 -9.14 2.00
N ASP A 87 50.90 -10.31 2.62
CA ASP A 87 49.95 -11.42 2.44
C ASP A 87 48.56 -11.06 2.98
N ARG A 88 48.47 -10.34 4.10
CA ARG A 88 47.20 -9.83 4.62
C ARG A 88 46.52 -8.90 3.61
N TYR A 89 47.29 -8.02 2.98
CA TYR A 89 46.75 -7.12 1.94
C TYR A 89 46.25 -7.90 0.72
N GLN A 90 46.98 -8.93 0.29
CA GLN A 90 46.54 -9.78 -0.83
C GLN A 90 45.23 -10.51 -0.49
N LEU A 91 45.10 -11.06 0.73
CA LEU A 91 43.86 -11.70 1.18
C LEU A 91 42.69 -10.71 1.17
N MET A 92 42.87 -9.51 1.74
CA MET A 92 41.82 -8.48 1.75
C MET A 92 41.45 -8.00 0.33
N ALA A 93 42.44 -7.85 -0.55
CA ALA A 93 42.22 -7.47 -1.95
C ALA A 93 41.39 -8.54 -2.69
N ALA A 94 41.76 -9.81 -2.54
CA ALA A 94 41.02 -10.93 -3.11
C ALA A 94 39.57 -10.99 -2.56
N GLY A 95 39.41 -10.81 -1.24
CA GLY A 95 38.08 -10.76 -0.62
C GLY A 95 37.23 -9.59 -1.10
N ARG A 96 37.85 -8.43 -1.37
CA ARG A 96 37.14 -7.25 -1.90
C ARG A 96 36.59 -7.51 -3.29
N ILE A 97 37.36 -8.15 -4.18
CA ILE A 97 36.92 -8.47 -5.55
C ILE A 97 35.65 -9.32 -5.50
N LEU A 98 35.64 -10.39 -4.71
CA LEU A 98 34.48 -11.28 -4.59
C LEU A 98 33.24 -10.57 -4.01
N ARG A 99 33.43 -9.62 -3.07
CA ARG A 99 32.31 -8.82 -2.55
C ARG A 99 31.73 -7.88 -3.60
N MET A 100 32.59 -7.28 -4.43
CA MET A 100 32.15 -6.40 -5.52
C MET A 100 31.36 -7.19 -6.57
N GLU A 101 31.84 -8.36 -6.98
CA GLU A 101 31.14 -9.25 -7.91
C GLU A 101 29.77 -9.67 -7.34
N ARG A 102 29.74 -10.09 -6.07
CA ARG A 102 28.49 -10.45 -5.40
C ARG A 102 27.51 -9.27 -5.34
N LEU A 103 28.00 -8.07 -5.07
CA LEU A 103 27.16 -6.87 -5.02
C LEU A 103 26.55 -6.59 -6.39
N GLN A 104 27.33 -6.67 -7.47
CA GLN A 104 26.83 -6.47 -8.84
C GLN A 104 25.73 -7.48 -9.20
N ASP A 105 25.89 -8.75 -8.81
CA ASP A 105 24.86 -9.77 -9.02
C ASP A 105 23.57 -9.46 -8.23
N LEU A 106 23.69 -9.02 -6.97
CA LEU A 106 22.55 -8.63 -6.15
C LEU A 106 21.83 -7.40 -6.72
N GLU A 107 22.58 -6.39 -7.18
CA GLU A 107 22.03 -5.19 -7.81
C GLU A 107 21.24 -5.53 -9.07
N ARG A 108 21.75 -6.45 -9.90
CA ARG A 108 21.04 -6.96 -11.08
C ARG A 108 19.72 -7.63 -10.72
N VAL A 109 19.70 -8.43 -9.65
CA VAL A 109 18.47 -9.08 -9.16
C VAL A 109 17.46 -8.04 -8.65
N ILE A 110 17.91 -7.10 -7.81
CA ILE A 110 17.05 -6.07 -7.21
C ILE A 110 16.47 -5.14 -8.28
N ALA A 111 17.23 -4.83 -9.34
CA ALA A 111 16.76 -4.01 -10.45
C ALA A 111 15.52 -4.62 -11.15
N GLY A 112 15.38 -5.94 -11.18
CA GLY A 112 14.22 -6.63 -11.75
C GLY A 112 13.00 -6.75 -10.82
N CYS A 113 13.10 -6.27 -9.58
CA CYS A 113 12.04 -6.40 -8.57
C CYS A 113 11.17 -5.17 -8.38
N ARG A 114 11.52 -4.03 -9.01
CA ARG A 114 10.82 -2.75 -8.84
C ARG A 114 9.63 -2.63 -9.75
#